data_AF-A0A2M7E9D1-F1
#
_entry.id   AF-A0A2M7E9D1-F1
#
_cell.length_a   1.000
_cell.length_b   1.000
_cell.length_c   1.000
_cell.angle_alpha   90.00
_cell.angle_beta   90.00
_cell.angle_gamma   90.00
#
_symmetry.space_group_name_H-M   'P 1'
#
loop_
_entity.id
_entity.type
_entity.pdbx_description
1 polymer ?
#
loop_
_entity_poly.entity_id
_entity_poly.type
_entity_poly.pdbx_seq_one_letter_code
_entity_poly.pdbx_strand_id
1 'polypeptide(L)'
;MEKGIPQLEKIDDFHWLIPKTGEMRVPGLIYTNEKMAKKIYADGSPLQVANVACLPGVVNYSLAMPDIHWGYGAPIGGVAGIDAQDGVIVPGIIGYDINCGVRLLRTDLRKPNLKEKLEDLLNGLFRNIPSGVGSTGKLHLKEGDLKKVLHSGARWAVEKGYGKEEDLEFTEEEGCYKLADFTAVSSHAIERGQNQLGTLGAGNHFMEIQLVEEIYDEKIASVFGLFPGQITVMIHTGSRGLGYQVCDDYLKILGKATEKYGIKVPDRQLVCAPINSSEAQSYFSAMAAAANYAWANRQVITHWARETFSKVLEVSPEDLGMKLVYDVAHNIGKIEEHLVKGKKEKLYVHRKGATRAFAAGRKEIPLPYRDVGQPVLIPGTMGTASYVLVGREKAMEETWGSTCHGAGREMSRHQAIKEAKGRMIEKELKEKGILSRTKNKRALAEEAPFAYKDIDLVVEVVEKSGLCKKIAKMIPLGVIKG
;
A
#
# COMPACT_ATOMS: atom_id res chain seq x y z
N MET A 1 13.57 23.77 23.66
CA MET A 1 12.24 23.51 23.06
C MET A 1 12.46 23.20 21.59
N GLU A 2 12.70 21.94 21.24
CA GLU A 2 13.03 21.54 19.87
C GLU A 2 11.78 21.55 18.97
N LYS A 3 11.82 22.37 17.92
CA LYS A 3 11.04 22.27 16.65
C LYS A 3 9.52 22.05 16.69
N GLY A 4 8.79 22.50 17.72
CA GLY A 4 7.32 22.44 17.68
C GLY A 4 6.73 21.03 17.52
N ILE A 5 7.55 19.99 17.71
CA ILE A 5 7.12 18.60 17.71
C ILE A 5 6.30 18.41 19.00
N PRO A 6 5.08 17.88 18.91
CA PRO A 6 4.23 17.72 20.09
C PRO A 6 4.82 16.70 21.06
N GLN A 7 4.59 16.90 22.36
CA GLN A 7 4.96 15.93 23.38
C GLN A 7 4.18 14.63 23.18
N LEU A 8 4.87 13.49 23.35
CA LEU A 8 4.26 12.17 23.36
C LEU A 8 4.06 11.68 24.79
N GLU A 9 2.86 11.23 25.11
CA GLU A 9 2.52 10.58 26.37
C GLU A 9 2.40 9.07 26.13
N LYS A 10 3.23 8.27 26.80
CA LYS A 10 3.13 6.81 26.74
C LYS A 10 1.85 6.37 27.46
N ILE A 11 0.91 5.74 26.74
CA ILE A 11 -0.31 5.15 27.34
C ILE A 11 0.02 3.76 27.88
N ASP A 12 0.64 2.94 27.04
CA ASP A 12 1.10 1.57 27.37
C ASP A 12 2.34 1.22 26.52
N ASP A 13 2.69 -0.07 26.43
CA ASP A 13 3.87 -0.53 25.69
C ASP A 13 3.75 -0.45 24.16
N PHE A 14 2.55 -0.25 23.61
CA PHE A 14 2.29 -0.17 22.17
C PHE A 14 1.54 1.10 21.68
N HIS A 15 1.08 1.98 22.57
CA HIS A 15 0.32 3.20 22.25
C HIS A 15 0.87 4.49 22.88
N TRP A 16 1.10 5.50 22.04
CA TRP A 16 1.62 6.83 22.40
C TRP A 16 0.62 7.90 21.99
N LEU A 17 0.14 8.67 22.95
CA LEU A 17 -0.82 9.76 22.74
C LEU A 17 -0.09 11.06 22.39
N ILE A 18 -0.66 11.80 21.44
CA ILE A 18 -0.44 13.24 21.33
C ILE A 18 -1.67 13.94 21.92
N PRO A 19 -1.56 14.57 23.10
CA PRO A 19 -2.67 15.28 23.71
C PRO A 19 -3.21 16.37 22.79
N LYS A 20 -4.53 16.54 22.81
CA LYS A 20 -5.20 17.60 22.06
C LYS A 20 -4.74 18.96 22.59
N THR A 21 -4.04 19.73 21.76
CA THR A 21 -3.55 21.08 22.08
C THR A 21 -3.80 22.05 20.94
N GLY A 22 -3.88 23.36 21.23
CA GLY A 22 -4.08 24.39 20.22
C GLY A 22 -5.32 24.18 19.36
N GLU A 23 -5.15 24.22 18.04
CA GLU A 23 -6.21 24.07 17.03
C GLU A 23 -6.58 22.61 16.73
N MET A 24 -5.95 21.63 17.39
CA MET A 24 -6.31 20.23 17.24
C MET A 24 -7.78 20.03 17.62
N ARG A 25 -8.54 19.30 16.81
CA ARG A 25 -9.95 18.97 17.04
C ARG A 25 -10.08 17.65 17.80
N VAL A 26 -9.16 16.73 17.54
CA VAL A 26 -9.01 15.42 18.18
C VAL A 26 -7.57 15.24 18.67
N PRO A 27 -7.27 14.33 19.60
CA PRO A 27 -5.89 13.90 19.88
C PRO A 27 -5.25 13.13 18.72
N GLY A 28 -3.93 12.97 18.76
CA GLY A 28 -3.21 12.03 17.90
C GLY A 28 -2.91 10.72 18.64
N LEU A 29 -2.84 9.60 17.93
CA LEU A 29 -2.47 8.29 18.50
C LEU A 29 -1.48 7.59 17.59
N ILE A 30 -0.30 7.25 18.14
CA ILE A 30 0.77 6.57 17.45
C ILE A 30 0.91 5.16 18.03
N TYR A 31 0.79 4.16 17.16
CA TYR A 31 1.06 2.76 17.48
C TYR A 31 2.55 2.54 17.30
N THR A 32 3.30 2.31 18.37
CA THR A 32 4.74 2.04 18.30
C THR A 32 5.22 1.42 19.60
N ASN A 33 6.43 0.84 19.63
CA ASN A 33 7.06 0.42 20.88
C ASN A 33 8.15 1.42 21.28
N GLU A 34 8.68 1.28 22.49
CA GLU A 34 9.72 2.18 23.02
C GLU A 34 11.00 2.22 22.17
N LYS A 35 11.35 1.10 21.52
CA LYS A 35 12.53 1.01 20.63
C LYS A 35 12.40 1.93 19.42
N MET A 36 11.21 2.00 18.82
CA MET A 36 10.94 2.81 17.63
C MET A 36 10.50 4.24 17.97
N ALA A 37 9.86 4.47 19.11
CA ALA A 37 9.33 5.77 19.53
C ALA A 37 10.38 6.90 19.47
N LYS A 38 11.61 6.63 19.94
CA LYS A 38 12.71 7.62 19.93
C LYS A 38 13.06 8.08 18.51
N LYS A 39 13.12 7.14 17.56
CA LYS A 39 13.44 7.42 16.16
C LYS A 39 12.30 8.17 15.47
N ILE A 40 11.05 7.74 15.73
CA ILE A 40 9.85 8.40 15.22
C ILE A 40 9.79 9.87 15.69
N TYR A 41 10.09 10.11 16.97
CA TYR A 41 10.15 11.47 17.52
C TYR A 41 11.24 12.30 16.83
N ALA A 42 12.44 11.74 16.65
CA ALA A 42 13.56 12.42 16.01
C ALA A 42 13.32 12.77 14.53
N ASP A 43 12.53 11.96 13.81
CA ASP A 43 12.11 12.23 12.43
C ASP A 43 11.12 13.41 12.32
N GLY A 44 10.46 13.79 13.42
CA GLY A 44 9.50 14.89 13.46
C GLY A 44 8.10 14.52 12.94
N SER A 45 7.90 13.28 12.49
CA SER A 45 6.60 12.74 12.07
C SER A 45 5.41 13.00 13.01
N PRO A 46 5.57 13.00 14.36
CA PRO A 46 4.47 13.33 15.26
C PRO A 46 3.82 14.70 15.00
N LEU A 47 4.58 15.67 14.46
CA LEU A 47 4.02 16.96 14.07
C LEU A 47 2.94 16.82 12.98
N GLN A 48 3.17 15.93 12.01
CA GLN A 48 2.19 15.71 10.94
C GLN A 48 0.93 15.00 11.45
N VAL A 49 1.07 14.13 12.47
CA VAL A 49 -0.08 13.54 13.16
C VAL A 49 -0.91 14.62 13.84
N ALA A 50 -0.27 15.55 14.58
CA ALA A 50 -0.95 16.68 15.19
C ALA A 50 -1.60 17.61 14.15
N ASN A 51 -0.92 17.88 13.03
CA ASN A 51 -1.45 18.72 11.96
C ASN A 51 -2.73 18.14 11.33
N VAL A 52 -2.75 16.83 11.06
CA VAL A 52 -3.96 16.12 10.58
C VAL A 52 -5.09 16.20 11.60
N ALA A 53 -4.78 16.21 12.89
CA ALA A 53 -5.77 16.33 13.95
C ALA A 53 -6.50 17.68 14.00
N CYS A 54 -6.03 18.70 13.26
CA CYS A 54 -6.68 20.01 13.13
C CYS A 54 -7.77 20.06 12.04
N LEU A 55 -7.87 19.02 11.19
CA LEU A 55 -8.72 19.05 9.99
C LEU A 55 -10.22 19.01 10.31
N PRO A 56 -11.07 19.79 9.62
CA PRO A 56 -12.52 19.71 9.81
C PRO A 56 -13.06 18.29 9.60
N GLY A 57 -13.96 17.87 10.48
CA GLY A 57 -14.59 16.55 10.43
C GLY A 57 -13.70 15.37 10.80
N VAL A 58 -12.44 15.56 11.22
CA VAL A 58 -11.63 14.43 11.72
C VAL A 58 -12.27 13.81 12.98
N VAL A 59 -12.38 12.49 13.00
CA VAL A 59 -13.12 11.74 14.02
C VAL A 59 -12.17 10.95 14.92
N ASN A 60 -12.45 10.95 16.23
CA ASN A 60 -11.75 10.26 17.32
C ASN A 60 -10.26 10.59 17.49
N TYR A 61 -9.42 10.22 16.51
CA TYR A 61 -7.97 10.39 16.54
C TYR A 61 -7.42 10.66 15.14
N SER A 62 -6.32 11.41 15.07
CA SER A 62 -5.36 11.32 13.97
C SER A 62 -4.41 10.15 14.25
N LEU A 63 -4.43 9.11 13.42
CA LEU A 63 -3.76 7.84 13.72
C LEU A 63 -2.46 7.72 12.93
N ALA A 64 -1.47 7.09 13.54
CA ALA A 64 -0.27 6.65 12.84
C ALA A 64 0.18 5.26 13.25
N MET A 65 0.46 4.45 12.24
CA MET A 65 0.90 3.06 12.34
C MET A 65 2.40 2.97 12.70
N PRO A 66 2.92 1.79 13.10
CA PRO A 66 4.30 1.68 13.59
C PRO A 66 5.38 1.99 12.53
N ASP A 67 5.01 1.88 11.26
CA ASP A 67 5.80 2.26 10.10
C ASP A 67 5.77 3.77 9.79
N ILE A 68 5.22 4.61 10.68
CA ILE A 68 5.14 6.07 10.55
C ILE A 68 6.47 6.74 10.19
N HIS A 69 6.48 7.57 9.15
CA HIS A 69 7.62 8.43 8.81
C HIS A 69 7.17 9.65 8.00
N TRP A 70 8.06 10.64 7.89
CA TRP A 70 7.74 11.94 7.34
C TRP A 70 7.21 11.85 5.90
N GLY A 71 6.04 12.45 5.67
CA GLY A 71 5.39 12.51 4.36
C GLY A 71 5.15 13.92 3.86
N TYR A 72 4.40 14.04 2.77
CA TYR A 72 3.86 15.33 2.31
C TYR A 72 2.54 15.65 3.04
N GLY A 73 2.52 16.67 3.89
CA GLY A 73 1.38 17.14 4.69
C GLY A 73 1.00 16.24 5.85
N ALA A 74 0.79 14.96 5.56
CA ALA A 74 0.49 13.91 6.52
C ALA A 74 1.58 12.84 6.51
N PRO A 75 1.78 12.13 7.64
CA PRO A 75 2.80 11.10 7.70
C PRO A 75 2.42 9.94 6.78
N ILE A 76 3.42 9.27 6.22
CA ILE A 76 3.24 7.91 5.71
C ILE A 76 3.08 7.00 6.93
N GLY A 77 2.21 5.99 6.87
CA GLY A 77 1.72 5.29 8.05
C GLY A 77 0.47 5.94 8.66
N GLY A 78 -0.09 6.97 8.04
CA GLY A 78 -1.20 7.76 8.59
C GLY A 78 -2.59 7.20 8.22
N VAL A 79 -3.52 7.28 9.17
CA VAL A 79 -4.95 7.03 8.94
C VAL A 79 -5.79 8.15 9.56
N ALA A 80 -6.80 8.63 8.83
CA ALA A 80 -7.78 9.58 9.35
C ALA A 80 -9.19 9.20 8.87
N GLY A 81 -10.10 9.01 9.82
CA GLY A 81 -11.54 8.94 9.55
C GLY A 81 -12.09 10.36 9.51
N ILE A 82 -12.65 10.77 8.38
CA ILE A 82 -13.24 12.09 8.20
C ILE A 82 -14.76 11.94 8.04
N ASP A 83 -15.55 12.67 8.82
CA ASP A 83 -17.01 12.66 8.78
C ASP A 83 -17.55 13.01 7.39
N ALA A 84 -18.52 12.24 6.89
CA ALA A 84 -19.04 12.41 5.53
C ALA A 84 -19.98 13.62 5.35
N GLN A 85 -20.40 14.31 6.42
CA GLN A 85 -21.31 15.45 6.36
C GLN A 85 -20.51 16.77 6.38
N ASP A 86 -19.68 16.95 7.39
CA ASP A 86 -18.99 18.22 7.69
C ASP A 86 -17.46 18.16 7.52
N GLY A 87 -16.96 17.08 6.94
CA GLY A 87 -15.53 16.85 6.75
C GLY A 87 -14.94 17.38 5.45
N VAL A 88 -13.65 17.10 5.27
CA VAL A 88 -12.86 17.52 4.11
C VAL A 88 -12.15 16.36 3.42
N ILE A 89 -11.86 16.52 2.13
CA ILE A 89 -10.96 15.62 1.40
C ILE A 89 -9.57 16.23 1.31
N VAL A 90 -8.55 15.42 1.62
CA VAL A 90 -7.16 15.87 1.68
C VAL A 90 -6.24 14.92 0.90
N PRO A 91 -5.76 15.29 -0.30
CA PRO A 91 -4.89 14.44 -1.11
C PRO A 91 -3.60 14.04 -0.38
N GLY A 92 -3.09 14.94 0.47
CA GLY A 92 -1.89 14.70 1.27
C GLY A 92 -1.98 13.50 2.23
N ILE A 93 -3.20 13.07 2.62
CA ILE A 93 -3.45 11.92 3.50
C ILE A 93 -3.80 10.64 2.70
N ILE A 94 -3.86 10.73 1.38
CA ILE A 94 -3.99 9.58 0.47
C ILE A 94 -2.63 9.26 -0.16
N GLY A 95 -1.90 10.30 -0.58
CA GLY A 95 -0.56 10.19 -1.17
C GLY A 95 -0.55 10.38 -2.69
N TYR A 96 0.67 10.54 -3.24
CA TYR A 96 0.88 10.75 -4.67
C TYR A 96 0.66 9.48 -5.48
N ASP A 97 1.21 8.35 -5.04
CA ASP A 97 1.01 7.07 -5.73
C ASP A 97 -0.30 6.44 -5.28
N ILE A 98 -1.40 6.95 -5.86
CA ILE A 98 -2.77 6.52 -5.57
C ILE A 98 -2.90 5.02 -5.86
N ASN A 99 -3.47 4.28 -4.91
CA ASN A 99 -3.55 2.83 -4.92
C ASN A 99 -2.20 2.15 -5.23
N CYS A 100 -1.10 2.72 -4.77
CA CYS A 100 0.04 1.89 -4.42
C CYS A 100 -0.47 0.81 -3.45
N GLY A 101 -0.13 -0.44 -3.74
CA GLY A 101 -0.73 -1.58 -3.10
C GLY A 101 0.04 -2.86 -3.39
N VAL A 102 -0.41 -3.92 -2.74
CA VAL A 102 0.30 -5.19 -2.69
C VAL A 102 -0.67 -6.28 -3.10
N ARG A 103 -0.17 -7.18 -3.94
CA ARG A 103 -0.86 -8.38 -4.38
C ARG A 103 -0.02 -9.60 -4.06
N LEU A 104 -0.62 -10.64 -3.50
CA LEU A 104 0.05 -11.90 -3.19
C LEU A 104 -0.56 -13.05 -3.98
N LEU A 105 0.26 -13.73 -4.78
CA LEU A 105 -0.09 -14.96 -5.47
C LEU A 105 0.50 -16.13 -4.70
N ARG A 106 -0.30 -17.16 -4.45
CA ARG A 106 0.17 -18.47 -3.99
C ARG A 106 0.43 -19.39 -5.17
N THR A 107 1.22 -20.43 -4.98
CA THR A 107 1.41 -21.53 -5.94
C THR A 107 1.27 -22.87 -5.23
N ASP A 108 1.16 -23.96 -5.98
CA ASP A 108 1.26 -25.31 -5.40
C ASP A 108 2.72 -25.79 -5.33
N LEU A 109 3.68 -24.92 -5.70
CA LEU A 109 5.11 -25.19 -5.70
C LEU A 109 5.72 -25.07 -4.29
N ARG A 110 6.77 -25.85 -4.07
CA ARG A 110 7.65 -25.80 -2.92
C ARG A 110 9.06 -25.39 -3.33
N LYS A 111 9.90 -25.01 -2.36
CA LYS A 111 11.32 -24.66 -2.60
C LYS A 111 12.07 -25.63 -3.54
N PRO A 112 11.95 -26.97 -3.41
CA PRO A 112 12.63 -27.89 -4.30
C PRO A 112 12.20 -27.79 -5.78
N ASN A 113 10.98 -27.32 -6.06
CA ASN A 113 10.51 -27.12 -7.43
C ASN A 113 11.21 -25.97 -8.15
N LEU A 114 11.70 -24.96 -7.40
CA LEU A 114 12.35 -23.80 -8.01
C LEU A 114 13.83 -23.99 -8.32
N LYS A 115 14.50 -25.00 -7.74
CA LYS A 115 15.97 -25.21 -7.70
C LYS A 115 16.80 -24.43 -8.74
N GLU A 116 17.36 -25.09 -9.75
CA GLU A 116 18.27 -24.50 -10.75
C GLU A 116 17.55 -23.53 -11.69
N LYS A 117 16.24 -23.33 -11.51
CA LYS A 117 15.36 -22.48 -12.32
C LYS A 117 15.09 -21.12 -11.69
N LEU A 118 15.45 -20.87 -10.43
CA LEU A 118 15.17 -19.59 -9.76
C LEU A 118 15.81 -18.41 -10.51
N GLU A 119 17.05 -18.57 -10.97
CA GLU A 119 17.74 -17.54 -11.76
C GLU A 119 17.07 -17.31 -13.12
N ASP A 120 16.73 -18.39 -13.84
CA ASP A 120 16.02 -18.32 -15.12
C ASP A 120 14.63 -17.68 -14.97
N LEU A 121 13.94 -18.00 -13.89
CA LEU A 121 12.61 -17.48 -13.58
C LEU A 121 12.70 -15.99 -13.28
N LEU A 122 13.65 -15.57 -12.44
CA LEU A 122 13.87 -14.16 -12.14
C LEU A 122 14.28 -13.36 -13.38
N ASN A 123 15.13 -13.94 -14.24
CA ASN A 123 15.51 -13.36 -15.54
C ASN A 123 14.29 -13.24 -16.48
N GLY A 124 13.47 -14.29 -16.55
CA GLY A 124 12.25 -14.32 -17.34
C GLY A 124 11.26 -13.25 -16.91
N LEU A 125 11.03 -13.12 -15.60
CA LEU A 125 10.12 -12.14 -15.02
C LEU A 125 10.65 -10.72 -15.27
N PHE A 126 11.94 -10.47 -15.05
CA PHE A 126 12.56 -9.17 -15.28
C PHE A 126 12.49 -8.73 -16.74
N ARG A 127 12.63 -9.68 -17.67
CA ARG A 127 12.44 -9.42 -19.10
C ARG A 127 10.98 -9.16 -19.46
N ASN A 128 10.06 -9.91 -18.84
CA ASN A 128 8.65 -9.89 -19.22
C ASN A 128 7.85 -8.77 -18.56
N ILE A 129 8.34 -8.21 -17.46
CA ILE A 129 7.62 -7.24 -16.63
C ILE A 129 8.50 -5.99 -16.52
N PRO A 130 8.23 -4.95 -17.34
CA PRO A 130 9.08 -3.78 -17.37
C PRO A 130 9.12 -3.06 -16.02
N SER A 131 10.32 -2.70 -15.59
CA SER A 131 10.60 -1.96 -14.36
C SER A 131 11.61 -0.83 -14.68
N GLY A 132 11.67 0.24 -13.87
CA GLY A 132 12.47 1.43 -14.18
C GLY A 132 11.67 2.73 -14.22
N VAL A 133 12.29 3.84 -13.82
CA VAL A 133 11.80 5.20 -14.16
C VAL A 133 11.71 5.34 -15.68
N GLY A 134 10.57 5.83 -16.17
CA GLY A 134 10.34 6.05 -17.60
C GLY A 134 10.15 4.77 -18.43
N SER A 135 10.15 3.59 -17.81
CA SER A 135 9.90 2.34 -18.55
C SER A 135 8.45 2.28 -19.02
N THR A 136 8.27 1.78 -20.23
CA THR A 136 6.97 1.60 -20.87
C THR A 136 6.52 0.14 -20.82
N GLY A 137 5.21 -0.07 -20.77
CA GLY A 137 4.57 -1.37 -20.84
C GLY A 137 4.58 -1.96 -22.24
N LYS A 138 4.27 -3.25 -22.35
CA LYS A 138 4.07 -3.94 -23.64
C LYS A 138 2.74 -3.55 -24.30
N LEU A 139 1.83 -2.95 -23.54
CA LEU A 139 0.51 -2.53 -24.02
C LEU A 139 0.57 -1.10 -24.53
N HIS A 140 0.23 -0.92 -25.80
CA HIS A 140 0.07 0.40 -26.40
C HIS A 140 -1.42 0.74 -26.47
N LEU A 141 -1.92 1.36 -25.41
CA LEU A 141 -3.33 1.73 -25.33
C LEU A 141 -3.58 3.05 -26.06
N LYS A 142 -4.66 3.08 -26.85
CA LYS A 142 -5.24 4.34 -27.32
C LYS A 142 -5.95 5.02 -26.14
N GLU A 143 -6.11 6.33 -26.21
CA GLU A 143 -6.78 7.11 -25.15
C GLU A 143 -8.16 6.54 -24.78
N GLY A 144 -8.95 6.12 -25.78
CA GLY A 144 -10.27 5.51 -25.56
C GLY A 144 -10.22 4.19 -24.77
N ASP A 145 -9.16 3.40 -24.91
CA ASP A 145 -8.99 2.17 -24.12
C ASP A 145 -8.51 2.48 -22.70
N LEU A 146 -7.65 3.49 -22.55
CA LEU A 146 -7.23 3.96 -21.23
C LEU A 146 -8.42 4.50 -20.41
N LYS A 147 -9.39 5.17 -21.04
CA LYS A 147 -10.64 5.58 -20.37
C LYS A 147 -11.43 4.38 -19.84
N LYS A 148 -11.45 3.26 -20.57
CA LYS A 148 -12.08 2.01 -20.09
C LYS A 148 -11.30 1.40 -18.93
N VAL A 149 -9.96 1.46 -18.95
CA VAL A 149 -9.12 1.05 -17.80
C VAL A 149 -9.47 1.87 -16.56
N LEU A 150 -9.57 3.19 -16.71
CA LEU A 150 -9.91 4.10 -15.61
C LEU A 150 -11.32 3.86 -15.06
N HIS A 151 -12.26 3.42 -15.90
CA HIS A 151 -13.61 3.11 -15.47
C HIS A 151 -13.74 1.73 -14.82
N SER A 152 -13.14 0.68 -15.41
CA SER A 152 -13.41 -0.71 -15.06
C SER A 152 -12.28 -1.41 -14.28
N GLY A 153 -11.10 -0.79 -14.17
CA GLY A 153 -9.98 -1.30 -13.40
C GLY A 153 -9.53 -2.71 -13.80
N ALA A 154 -9.36 -3.60 -12.83
CA ALA A 154 -8.94 -5.00 -13.08
C ALA A 154 -9.94 -5.76 -13.97
N ARG A 155 -11.23 -5.39 -13.96
CA ARG A 155 -12.25 -6.04 -14.80
C ARG A 155 -11.94 -5.86 -16.28
N TRP A 156 -11.51 -4.67 -16.69
CA TRP A 156 -11.04 -4.44 -18.06
C TRP A 156 -9.87 -5.35 -18.41
N ALA A 157 -8.93 -5.56 -17.48
CA ALA A 157 -7.77 -6.40 -17.75
C ALA A 157 -8.21 -7.86 -17.95
N VAL A 158 -9.09 -8.39 -17.10
CA VAL A 158 -9.67 -9.73 -17.24
C VAL A 158 -10.47 -9.87 -18.55
N GLU A 159 -11.33 -8.91 -18.89
CA GLU A 159 -12.08 -8.88 -20.16
C GLU A 159 -11.17 -8.89 -21.39
N LYS A 160 -9.94 -8.38 -21.27
CA LYS A 160 -8.91 -8.39 -22.32
C LYS A 160 -8.00 -9.62 -22.28
N GLY A 161 -8.30 -10.60 -21.43
CA GLY A 161 -7.56 -11.86 -21.30
C GLY A 161 -6.39 -11.82 -20.31
N TYR A 162 -6.21 -10.73 -19.56
CA TYR A 162 -5.16 -10.61 -18.57
C TYR A 162 -5.62 -11.14 -17.20
N GLY A 163 -5.52 -12.45 -17.03
CA GLY A 163 -5.80 -13.16 -15.78
C GLY A 163 -7.15 -13.87 -15.82
N LYS A 164 -7.76 -14.08 -14.65
CA LYS A 164 -8.97 -14.90 -14.50
C LYS A 164 -10.06 -14.13 -13.76
N GLU A 165 -11.33 -14.49 -14.00
CA GLU A 165 -12.48 -13.89 -13.31
C GLU A 165 -12.37 -14.05 -11.77
N GLU A 166 -11.89 -15.20 -11.30
CA GLU A 166 -11.64 -15.46 -9.87
C GLU A 166 -10.65 -14.47 -9.23
N ASP A 167 -9.77 -13.82 -10.00
CA ASP A 167 -8.85 -12.80 -9.45
C ASP A 167 -9.62 -11.56 -8.98
N LEU A 168 -10.78 -11.26 -9.56
CA LEU A 168 -11.57 -10.10 -9.18
C LEU A 168 -12.14 -10.28 -7.78
N GLU A 169 -12.64 -11.47 -7.45
CA GLU A 169 -13.20 -11.75 -6.12
C GLU A 169 -12.20 -11.46 -4.98
N PHE A 170 -10.92 -11.78 -5.18
CA PHE A 170 -9.88 -11.58 -4.16
C PHE A 170 -9.12 -10.25 -4.30
N THR A 171 -9.62 -9.31 -5.11
CA THR A 171 -9.10 -7.95 -5.20
C THR A 171 -9.99 -7.01 -4.41
N GLU A 172 -9.41 -6.12 -3.60
CA GLU A 172 -10.16 -5.06 -2.91
C GLU A 172 -11.04 -4.27 -3.91
N GLU A 173 -12.32 -4.01 -3.56
CA GLU A 173 -13.36 -3.45 -4.46
C GLU A 173 -13.61 -4.25 -5.74
N GLU A 174 -13.30 -5.55 -5.72
CA GLU A 174 -13.31 -6.38 -6.93
C GLU A 174 -12.47 -5.77 -8.06
N GLY A 175 -11.40 -5.04 -7.67
CA GLY A 175 -10.50 -4.31 -8.55
C GLY A 175 -11.14 -3.17 -9.35
N CYS A 176 -12.30 -2.68 -8.93
CA CYS A 176 -13.02 -1.59 -9.60
C CYS A 176 -13.77 -0.70 -8.60
N TYR A 177 -13.23 0.49 -8.33
CA TYR A 177 -13.90 1.50 -7.55
C TYR A 177 -14.92 2.26 -8.42
N LYS A 178 -16.20 1.93 -8.21
CA LYS A 178 -17.35 2.44 -9.00
C LYS A 178 -17.54 3.96 -9.01
N LEU A 179 -16.89 4.69 -8.11
CA LEU A 179 -16.92 6.15 -8.05
C LEU A 179 -16.00 6.81 -9.08
N ALA A 180 -15.26 6.01 -9.86
CA ALA A 180 -14.35 6.52 -10.87
C ALA A 180 -15.06 7.33 -11.95
N ASP A 181 -14.54 8.53 -12.21
CA ASP A 181 -14.91 9.36 -13.34
C ASP A 181 -13.64 9.74 -14.11
N PHE A 182 -13.48 9.20 -15.31
CA PHE A 182 -12.31 9.49 -16.14
C PHE A 182 -12.30 10.93 -16.67
N THR A 183 -13.44 11.64 -16.67
CA THR A 183 -13.51 13.05 -17.09
C THR A 183 -12.88 14.00 -16.07
N ALA A 184 -12.75 13.55 -14.83
CA ALA A 184 -12.02 14.24 -13.77
C ALA A 184 -10.49 14.04 -13.86
N VAL A 185 -10.01 13.16 -14.74
CA VAL A 185 -8.57 12.92 -14.94
C VAL A 185 -8.05 13.84 -16.05
N SER A 186 -7.00 14.60 -15.76
CA SER A 186 -6.41 15.53 -16.72
C SER A 186 -5.79 14.82 -17.93
N SER A 187 -5.77 15.49 -19.09
CA SER A 187 -5.08 14.98 -20.29
C SER A 187 -3.60 14.67 -20.03
N HIS A 188 -2.94 15.44 -19.16
CA HIS A 188 -1.55 15.20 -18.82
C HIS A 188 -1.37 13.92 -17.96
N ALA A 189 -2.30 13.64 -17.05
CA ALA A 189 -2.29 12.38 -16.30
C ALA A 189 -2.54 11.16 -17.22
N ILE A 190 -3.46 11.29 -18.18
CA ILE A 190 -3.69 10.30 -19.25
C ILE A 190 -2.41 10.04 -20.04
N GLU A 191 -1.77 11.09 -20.56
CA GLU A 191 -0.51 10.99 -21.33
C GLU A 191 0.59 10.27 -20.54
N ARG A 192 0.79 10.66 -19.28
CA ARG A 192 1.79 10.02 -18.40
C ARG A 192 1.50 8.54 -18.13
N GLY A 193 0.23 8.16 -18.02
CA GLY A 193 -0.19 6.78 -17.77
C GLY A 193 -0.27 5.90 -19.02
N GLN A 194 -0.41 6.50 -20.21
CA GLN A 194 -0.77 5.79 -21.44
C GLN A 194 0.18 4.64 -21.78
N ASN A 195 1.47 4.85 -21.60
CA ASN A 195 2.50 3.86 -21.92
C ASN A 195 3.03 3.12 -20.69
N GLN A 196 2.43 3.27 -19.50
CA GLN A 196 2.98 2.70 -18.25
C GLN A 196 2.18 1.52 -17.69
N LEU A 197 1.07 1.13 -18.33
CA LEU A 197 0.25 0.01 -17.87
C LEU A 197 0.99 -1.32 -18.06
N GLY A 198 0.97 -2.16 -17.03
CA GLY A 198 1.74 -3.41 -16.97
C GLY A 198 3.19 -3.23 -16.49
N THR A 199 3.54 -2.12 -15.84
CA THR A 199 4.91 -1.87 -15.36
C THR A 199 5.00 -1.82 -13.85
N LEU A 200 6.13 -2.27 -13.29
CA LEU A 200 6.39 -2.14 -11.85
C LEU A 200 6.69 -0.69 -11.47
N GLY A 201 7.55 -0.03 -12.25
CA GLY A 201 8.11 1.25 -11.87
C GLY A 201 9.21 1.21 -10.82
N ALA A 202 9.54 2.39 -10.28
CA ALA A 202 10.69 2.60 -9.40
C ALA A 202 10.30 2.86 -7.93
N GLY A 203 11.31 3.14 -7.11
CA GLY A 203 11.15 3.41 -5.69
C GLY A 203 10.99 2.10 -4.91
N ASN A 204 10.03 2.05 -3.99
CA ASN A 204 9.76 0.84 -3.21
C ASN A 204 9.00 -0.24 -3.99
N HIS A 205 8.70 -0.05 -5.28
CA HIS A 205 8.00 -1.04 -6.09
C HIS A 205 8.88 -2.23 -6.47
N PHE A 206 8.32 -3.43 -6.38
CA PHE A 206 9.03 -4.65 -6.68
C PHE A 206 8.09 -5.79 -7.09
N MET A 207 8.71 -6.84 -7.63
CA MET A 207 8.15 -8.19 -7.61
C MET A 207 9.11 -9.12 -6.86
N GLU A 208 8.58 -9.94 -5.97
CA GLU A 208 9.37 -10.88 -5.18
C GLU A 208 8.83 -12.30 -5.32
N ILE A 209 9.74 -13.25 -5.54
CA ILE A 209 9.47 -14.68 -5.33
C ILE A 209 9.86 -14.97 -3.89
N GLN A 210 8.92 -15.47 -3.11
CA GLN A 210 9.08 -15.67 -1.68
C GLN A 210 8.82 -17.13 -1.29
N LEU A 211 9.38 -17.51 -0.14
CA LEU A 211 9.12 -18.78 0.53
C LEU A 211 8.31 -18.50 1.79
N VAL A 212 7.19 -19.20 1.98
CA VAL A 212 6.50 -19.24 3.28
C VAL A 212 7.37 -19.99 4.27
N GLU A 213 8.03 -19.25 5.15
CA GLU A 213 8.98 -19.78 6.14
C GLU A 213 8.24 -20.34 7.36
N GLU A 214 7.25 -19.60 7.85
CA GLU A 214 6.55 -19.90 9.10
C GLU A 214 5.05 -19.66 8.94
N ILE A 215 4.23 -20.53 9.54
CA ILE A 215 2.79 -20.38 9.70
C ILE A 215 2.49 -20.23 11.19
N TYR A 216 1.77 -19.16 11.55
CA TYR A 216 1.39 -18.85 12.93
C TYR A 216 -0.02 -19.32 13.29
N ASP A 217 -0.88 -19.50 12.30
CA ASP A 217 -2.24 -20.05 12.47
C ASP A 217 -2.58 -20.94 11.28
N GLU A 218 -2.49 -22.26 11.47
CA GLU A 218 -2.71 -23.25 10.41
C GLU A 218 -4.14 -23.22 9.85
N LYS A 219 -5.13 -22.94 10.71
CA LYS A 219 -6.54 -22.94 10.30
C LYS A 219 -6.82 -21.79 9.34
N ILE A 220 -6.39 -20.58 9.67
CA ILE A 220 -6.58 -19.41 8.81
C ILE A 220 -5.64 -19.46 7.60
N ALA A 221 -4.40 -19.91 7.78
CA ALA A 221 -3.48 -20.10 6.66
C ALA A 221 -4.05 -21.06 5.61
N SER A 222 -4.66 -22.17 6.04
CA SER A 222 -5.32 -23.13 5.13
C SER A 222 -6.46 -22.48 4.34
N VAL A 223 -7.26 -21.62 4.97
CA VAL A 223 -8.31 -20.82 4.29
C VAL A 223 -7.72 -19.92 3.21
N PHE A 224 -6.56 -19.29 3.48
CA PHE A 224 -5.83 -18.47 2.50
C PHE A 224 -5.04 -19.30 1.47
N GLY A 225 -5.04 -20.64 1.60
CA GLY A 225 -4.27 -21.55 0.76
C GLY A 225 -2.76 -21.47 0.99
N LEU A 226 -2.33 -21.08 2.18
CA LEU A 226 -0.94 -20.94 2.58
C LEU A 226 -0.46 -22.13 3.41
N PHE A 227 0.77 -22.60 3.15
CA PHE A 227 1.39 -23.70 3.90
C PHE A 227 2.92 -23.55 4.01
N PRO A 228 3.59 -24.17 5.01
CA PRO A 228 5.04 -24.06 5.18
C PRO A 228 5.82 -24.60 3.97
N GLY A 229 6.83 -23.84 3.54
CA GLY A 229 7.69 -24.17 2.41
C GLY A 229 7.09 -23.90 1.02
N GLN A 230 5.90 -23.30 0.96
CA GLN A 230 5.23 -22.88 -0.28
C GLN A 230 5.95 -21.71 -0.94
N ILE A 231 5.93 -21.68 -2.27
CA ILE A 231 6.36 -20.54 -3.06
C ILE A 231 5.20 -19.58 -3.31
N THR A 232 5.45 -18.31 -3.05
CA THR A 232 4.52 -17.22 -3.34
C THR A 232 5.18 -16.16 -4.21
N VAL A 233 4.37 -15.30 -4.83
CA VAL A 233 4.84 -14.13 -5.57
C VAL A 233 4.13 -12.90 -5.05
N MET A 234 4.89 -11.93 -4.57
CA MET A 234 4.39 -10.64 -4.12
C MET A 234 4.65 -9.58 -5.19
N ILE A 235 3.63 -8.78 -5.49
CA ILE A 235 3.68 -7.70 -6.47
C ILE A 235 3.34 -6.41 -5.73
N HIS A 236 4.29 -5.48 -5.66
CA HIS A 236 4.11 -4.16 -5.06
C HIS A 236 4.29 -3.09 -6.13
N THR A 237 3.19 -2.46 -6.53
CA THR A 237 3.16 -1.32 -7.45
C THR A 237 1.84 -0.55 -7.31
N GLY A 238 1.74 0.58 -7.99
CA GLY A 238 0.60 1.48 -7.93
C GLY A 238 0.13 2.00 -9.28
N SER A 239 -0.38 3.23 -9.26
CA SER A 239 -0.99 3.90 -10.42
C SER A 239 0.02 4.58 -11.34
N ARG A 240 1.31 4.40 -11.06
CA ARG A 240 2.42 4.88 -11.89
C ARG A 240 2.38 6.42 -12.01
N GLY A 241 2.81 6.95 -13.15
CA GLY A 241 2.79 8.39 -13.40
C GLY A 241 1.38 9.00 -13.41
N LEU A 242 0.34 8.19 -13.65
CA LEU A 242 -1.05 8.66 -13.75
C LEU A 242 -1.55 9.16 -12.40
N GLY A 243 -1.53 8.33 -11.36
CA GLY A 243 -2.02 8.76 -10.04
C GLY A 243 -1.15 9.84 -9.40
N TYR A 244 0.17 9.80 -9.64
CA TYR A 244 1.06 10.91 -9.26
C TYR A 244 0.54 12.23 -9.84
N GLN A 245 0.23 12.24 -11.15
CA GLN A 245 -0.21 13.46 -11.82
C GLN A 245 -1.60 13.90 -11.34
N VAL A 246 -2.53 12.95 -11.12
CA VAL A 246 -3.83 13.25 -10.50
C VAL A 246 -3.62 13.95 -9.16
N CYS A 247 -2.76 13.42 -8.28
CA CYS A 247 -2.48 14.06 -7.00
C CYS A 247 -1.88 15.46 -7.17
N ASP A 248 -0.89 15.64 -8.05
CA ASP A 248 -0.25 16.94 -8.31
C ASP A 248 -1.22 18.00 -8.86
N ASP A 249 -2.09 17.60 -9.78
CA ASP A 249 -3.11 18.47 -10.36
C ASP A 249 -4.10 18.95 -9.29
N TYR A 250 -4.60 18.01 -8.49
CA TYR A 250 -5.59 18.32 -7.47
C TYR A 250 -5.02 19.04 -6.26
N LEU A 251 -3.74 18.90 -5.92
CA LEU A 251 -3.11 19.75 -4.91
C LEU A 251 -3.22 21.24 -5.27
N LYS A 252 -3.09 21.61 -6.55
CA LYS A 252 -3.25 23.00 -7.01
C LYS A 252 -4.70 23.46 -6.94
N ILE A 253 -5.64 22.60 -7.36
CA ILE A 253 -7.08 22.87 -7.33
C ILE A 253 -7.56 23.04 -5.89
N LEU A 254 -7.21 22.10 -5.02
CA LEU A 254 -7.60 22.08 -3.62
C LEU A 254 -6.89 23.16 -2.80
N GLY A 255 -5.70 23.61 -3.22
CA GLY A 255 -5.06 24.80 -2.63
C GLY A 255 -5.93 26.05 -2.79
N LYS A 256 -6.42 26.31 -4.01
CA LYS A 256 -7.37 27.41 -4.25
C LYS A 256 -8.70 27.19 -3.54
N ALA A 257 -9.17 25.95 -3.46
CA ALA A 257 -10.39 25.61 -2.74
C ALA A 257 -10.26 25.86 -1.22
N THR A 258 -9.11 25.54 -0.63
CA THR A 258 -8.81 25.77 0.79
C THR A 258 -9.00 27.24 1.13
N GLU A 259 -8.47 28.14 0.28
CA GLU A 259 -8.64 29.59 0.40
C GLU A 259 -10.10 30.03 0.18
N LYS A 260 -10.73 29.55 -0.90
CA LYS A 260 -12.13 29.84 -1.26
C LYS A 260 -13.11 29.51 -0.12
N TYR A 261 -12.91 28.38 0.56
CA TYR A 261 -13.76 27.94 1.66
C TYR A 261 -13.28 28.44 3.04
N GLY A 262 -12.23 29.26 3.09
CA GLY A 262 -11.71 29.84 4.34
C GLY A 262 -11.18 28.81 5.35
N ILE A 263 -10.73 27.64 4.87
CA ILE A 263 -10.27 26.56 5.75
C ILE A 263 -8.86 26.87 6.22
N LYS A 264 -8.69 27.02 7.53
CA LYS A 264 -7.36 27.18 8.14
C LYS A 264 -6.70 25.82 8.29
N VAL A 265 -5.50 25.68 7.72
CA VAL A 265 -4.67 24.48 7.84
C VAL A 265 -3.34 24.82 8.50
N PRO A 266 -2.82 23.97 9.40
CA PRO A 266 -1.56 24.24 10.10
C PRO A 266 -0.33 24.07 9.20
N ASP A 267 -0.47 23.40 8.05
CA ASP A 267 0.57 23.22 7.05
C ASP A 267 -0.03 23.41 5.64
N ARG A 268 0.69 24.14 4.79
CA ARG A 268 0.33 24.38 3.38
C ARG A 268 0.22 23.11 2.54
N GLN A 269 0.77 21.99 3.00
CA GLN A 269 0.69 20.68 2.34
C GLN A 269 -0.61 19.94 2.67
N LEU A 270 -1.43 20.44 3.60
CA LEU A 270 -2.74 19.89 3.96
C LEU A 270 -3.91 20.58 3.23
N VAL A 271 -3.68 21.03 2.00
CA VAL A 271 -4.74 21.60 1.15
C VAL A 271 -5.92 20.64 1.05
N CYS A 272 -7.12 21.19 1.14
CA CYS A 272 -8.34 20.42 1.24
C CYS A 272 -9.57 21.20 0.72
N ALA A 273 -10.69 20.50 0.59
CA ALA A 273 -11.99 21.11 0.37
C ALA A 273 -13.09 20.34 1.11
N PRO A 274 -14.21 20.98 1.45
CA PRO A 274 -15.36 20.30 2.05
C PRO A 274 -15.83 19.15 1.18
N ILE A 275 -16.20 18.01 1.77
CA ILE A 275 -16.56 16.80 1.03
C ILE A 275 -17.64 17.05 -0.02
N ASN A 276 -18.63 17.89 0.27
CA ASN A 276 -19.74 18.19 -0.64
C ASN A 276 -19.39 19.22 -1.73
N SER A 277 -18.15 19.70 -1.78
CA SER A 277 -17.70 20.66 -2.79
C SER A 277 -17.43 19.97 -4.13
N SER A 278 -17.56 20.72 -5.23
CA SER A 278 -17.26 20.20 -6.56
C SER A 278 -15.79 19.81 -6.71
N GLU A 279 -14.87 20.54 -6.07
CA GLU A 279 -13.44 20.25 -6.08
C GLU A 279 -13.11 18.93 -5.36
N ALA A 280 -13.73 18.69 -4.19
CA ALA A 280 -13.55 17.47 -3.42
C ALA A 280 -14.12 16.23 -4.14
N GLN A 281 -15.35 16.34 -4.66
CA GLN A 281 -15.99 15.24 -5.41
C GLN A 281 -15.22 14.91 -6.70
N SER A 282 -14.75 15.94 -7.41
CA SER A 282 -13.94 15.77 -8.61
C SER A 282 -12.60 15.08 -8.30
N TYR A 283 -11.90 15.48 -7.24
CA TYR A 283 -10.68 14.78 -6.83
C TYR A 283 -10.97 13.33 -6.43
N PHE A 284 -12.03 13.09 -5.68
CA PHE A 284 -12.35 11.74 -5.19
C PHE A 284 -12.68 10.79 -6.35
N SER A 285 -13.41 11.25 -7.37
CA SER A 285 -13.69 10.45 -8.57
C SER A 285 -12.45 10.25 -9.46
N ALA A 286 -11.56 11.25 -9.57
CA ALA A 286 -10.27 11.11 -10.25
C ALA A 286 -9.32 10.15 -9.51
N MET A 287 -9.31 10.18 -8.17
CA MET A 287 -8.58 9.24 -7.33
C MET A 287 -9.11 7.82 -7.52
N ALA A 288 -10.43 7.63 -7.59
CA ALA A 288 -11.03 6.33 -7.86
C ALA A 288 -10.65 5.81 -9.27
N ALA A 289 -10.59 6.69 -10.27
CA ALA A 289 -10.10 6.35 -11.61
C ALA A 289 -8.61 5.94 -11.60
N ALA A 290 -7.75 6.67 -10.88
CA ALA A 290 -6.35 6.28 -10.70
C ALA A 290 -6.19 4.96 -9.93
N ALA A 291 -7.08 4.69 -8.97
CA ALA A 291 -7.12 3.41 -8.26
C ALA A 291 -7.45 2.25 -9.20
N ASN A 292 -8.43 2.42 -10.09
CA ASN A 292 -8.76 1.46 -11.13
C ASN A 292 -7.57 1.16 -12.05
N TYR A 293 -6.85 2.19 -12.47
CA TYR A 293 -5.61 2.00 -13.24
C TYR A 293 -4.59 1.14 -12.50
N ALA A 294 -4.38 1.36 -11.20
CA ALA A 294 -3.43 0.56 -10.41
C ALA A 294 -3.84 -0.91 -10.29
N TRP A 295 -5.13 -1.20 -10.07
CA TRP A 295 -5.61 -2.59 -10.06
C TRP A 295 -5.47 -3.26 -11.43
N ALA A 296 -5.79 -2.55 -12.53
CA ALA A 296 -5.53 -3.04 -13.88
C ALA A 296 -4.04 -3.33 -14.10
N ASN A 297 -3.15 -2.45 -13.60
CA ASN A 297 -1.70 -2.63 -13.67
C ASN A 297 -1.27 -3.92 -12.96
N ARG A 298 -1.68 -4.14 -11.70
CA ARG A 298 -1.36 -5.36 -10.95
C ARG A 298 -1.97 -6.61 -11.58
N GLN A 299 -3.15 -6.50 -12.19
CA GLN A 299 -3.82 -7.59 -12.90
C GLN A 299 -3.06 -8.02 -14.17
N VAL A 300 -2.59 -7.06 -14.98
CA VAL A 300 -1.73 -7.34 -16.15
C VAL A 300 -0.40 -7.97 -15.73
N ILE A 301 0.24 -7.45 -14.69
CA ILE A 301 1.50 -7.99 -14.16
C ILE A 301 1.31 -9.42 -13.63
N THR A 302 0.17 -9.70 -12.97
CA THR A 302 -0.21 -11.04 -12.51
C THR A 302 -0.26 -12.03 -13.66
N HIS A 303 -0.88 -11.65 -14.78
CA HIS A 303 -0.96 -12.49 -15.96
C HIS A 303 0.43 -12.81 -16.52
N TRP A 304 1.29 -11.82 -16.71
CA TRP A 304 2.66 -12.06 -17.21
C TRP A 304 3.54 -12.84 -16.24
N ALA A 305 3.31 -12.71 -14.92
CA ALA A 305 3.97 -13.55 -13.94
C ALA A 305 3.58 -15.02 -14.16
N ARG A 306 2.29 -15.33 -14.27
CA ARG A 306 1.78 -16.68 -14.54
C ARG A 306 2.35 -17.27 -15.83
N GLU A 307 2.32 -16.51 -16.94
CA GLU A 307 2.91 -16.95 -18.21
C GLU A 307 4.40 -17.26 -18.09
N THR A 308 5.13 -16.42 -17.34
CA THR A 308 6.57 -16.61 -17.14
C THR A 308 6.86 -17.86 -16.31
N PHE A 309 6.13 -18.07 -15.21
CA PHE A 309 6.26 -19.27 -14.39
C PHE A 309 5.95 -20.53 -15.22
N SER A 310 4.85 -20.53 -15.97
CA SER A 310 4.46 -21.68 -16.79
C SER A 310 5.51 -22.01 -17.84
N LYS A 311 6.04 -20.99 -18.53
CA LYS A 311 7.06 -21.17 -19.56
C LYS A 311 8.42 -21.63 -19.00
N VAL A 312 8.88 -21.07 -17.88
CA VAL A 312 10.21 -21.38 -17.33
C VAL A 312 10.24 -22.73 -16.62
N LEU A 313 9.16 -23.08 -15.93
CA LEU A 313 9.04 -24.33 -15.19
C LEU A 313 8.50 -25.49 -16.04
N GLU A 314 7.98 -25.19 -17.24
CA GLU A 314 7.35 -26.17 -18.13
C GLU A 314 6.16 -26.89 -17.46
N VAL A 315 5.42 -26.13 -16.65
CA VAL A 315 4.23 -26.59 -15.90
C VAL A 315 3.00 -25.88 -16.45
N SER A 316 1.88 -26.61 -16.56
CA SER A 316 0.61 -26.03 -17.03
C SER A 316 0.11 -24.93 -16.09
N PRO A 317 -0.62 -23.91 -16.58
CA PRO A 317 -1.22 -22.89 -15.72
C PRO A 317 -2.11 -23.46 -14.61
N GLU A 318 -2.74 -24.61 -14.85
CA GLU A 318 -3.58 -25.34 -13.90
C GLU A 318 -2.72 -25.97 -12.79
N ASP A 319 -1.65 -26.68 -13.16
CA ASP A 319 -0.78 -27.41 -12.22
C ASP A 319 0.15 -26.49 -11.41
N LEU A 320 0.39 -25.26 -11.88
CA LEU A 320 1.09 -24.25 -11.08
C LEU A 320 0.33 -23.86 -9.81
N GLY A 321 -1.00 -24.01 -9.79
CA GLY A 321 -1.84 -23.57 -8.69
C GLY A 321 -1.73 -22.08 -8.41
N MET A 322 -1.36 -21.27 -9.41
CA MET A 322 -0.95 -19.87 -9.21
C MET A 322 -2.16 -18.93 -9.02
N LYS A 323 -2.73 -18.94 -7.81
CA LYS A 323 -3.98 -18.25 -7.45
C LYS A 323 -3.74 -16.99 -6.63
N LEU A 324 -4.63 -16.02 -6.77
CA LEU A 324 -4.61 -14.81 -5.97
C LEU A 324 -5.02 -15.13 -4.52
N VAL A 325 -4.16 -14.78 -3.56
CA VAL A 325 -4.51 -14.78 -2.14
C VAL A 325 -5.34 -13.54 -1.85
N TYR A 326 -4.78 -12.36 -2.11
CA TYR A 326 -5.48 -11.08 -1.98
C TYR A 326 -4.72 -9.94 -2.69
N ASP A 327 -5.41 -8.85 -3.00
CA ASP A 327 -4.85 -7.58 -3.47
C ASP A 327 -5.44 -6.42 -2.67
N VAL A 328 -4.58 -5.62 -2.04
CA VAL A 328 -4.98 -4.56 -1.11
C VAL A 328 -4.24 -3.26 -1.39
N ALA A 329 -4.96 -2.14 -1.29
CA ALA A 329 -4.41 -0.79 -1.41
C ALA A 329 -3.80 -0.31 -0.08
N HIS A 330 -2.79 0.56 -0.15
CA HIS A 330 -2.29 1.26 1.04
C HIS A 330 -2.14 2.79 0.91
N ASN A 331 -2.47 3.35 -0.26
CA ASN A 331 -2.61 4.79 -0.50
C ASN A 331 -3.97 5.05 -1.13
N ILE A 332 -5.03 5.20 -0.32
CA ILE A 332 -6.40 5.29 -0.85
C ILE A 332 -7.33 6.02 0.11
N GLY A 333 -8.30 6.74 -0.45
CA GLY A 333 -9.47 7.24 0.26
C GLY A 333 -10.65 6.30 0.03
N LYS A 334 -11.36 5.92 1.10
CA LYS A 334 -12.53 5.04 1.03
C LYS A 334 -13.70 5.61 1.77
N ILE A 335 -14.89 5.40 1.21
CA ILE A 335 -16.15 5.70 1.89
C ILE A 335 -16.58 4.43 2.61
N GLU A 336 -16.59 4.45 3.94
CA GLU A 336 -16.82 3.27 4.78
C GLU A 336 -17.82 3.57 5.91
N GLU A 337 -18.56 2.54 6.32
CA GLU A 337 -19.43 2.59 7.49
C GLU A 337 -18.68 2.04 8.71
N HIS A 338 -18.66 2.83 9.78
CA HIS A 338 -18.00 2.51 11.05
C HIS A 338 -18.85 2.94 12.25
N LEU A 339 -18.55 2.42 13.44
CA LEU A 339 -19.19 2.85 14.68
C LEU A 339 -18.44 4.03 15.28
N VAL A 340 -19.11 5.17 15.43
CA VAL A 340 -18.59 6.36 16.11
C VAL A 340 -19.46 6.61 17.33
N LYS A 341 -18.88 6.49 18.53
CA LYS A 341 -19.62 6.61 19.82
C LYS A 341 -20.88 5.72 19.85
N GLY A 342 -20.78 4.50 19.32
CA GLY A 342 -21.86 3.52 19.26
C GLY A 342 -22.90 3.73 18.16
N LYS A 343 -22.77 4.76 17.31
CA LYS A 343 -23.67 5.01 16.17
C LYS A 343 -22.98 4.65 14.86
N LYS A 344 -23.72 4.08 13.92
CA LYS A 344 -23.21 3.83 12.57
C LYS A 344 -23.12 5.16 11.82
N GLU A 345 -21.91 5.55 11.48
CA GLU A 345 -21.61 6.76 10.72
C GLU A 345 -20.84 6.41 9.45
N LYS A 346 -21.01 7.25 8.43
CA LYS A 346 -20.30 7.14 7.16
C LYS A 346 -19.08 8.04 7.21
N LEU A 347 -17.91 7.48 6.92
CA LEU A 347 -16.63 8.18 6.97
C LEU A 347 -15.91 8.10 5.63
N TYR A 348 -15.18 9.15 5.30
CA TYR A 348 -14.09 9.14 4.33
C TYR A 348 -12.80 8.77 5.04
N VAL A 349 -12.46 7.48 5.01
CA VAL A 349 -11.24 6.94 5.61
C VAL A 349 -10.07 7.16 4.64
N HIS A 350 -9.16 8.05 5.02
CA HIS A 350 -7.93 8.32 4.29
C HIS A 350 -6.83 7.43 4.83
N ARG A 351 -6.16 6.67 3.96
CA ARG A 351 -5.00 5.82 4.29
C ARG A 351 -3.83 6.19 3.40
N LYS A 352 -2.67 6.47 4.00
CA LYS A 352 -1.41 6.71 3.29
C LYS A 352 -0.29 5.93 3.95
N GLY A 353 0.22 4.92 3.24
CA GLY A 353 1.04 3.89 3.84
C GLY A 353 0.32 3.17 4.96
N ALA A 354 -0.98 2.90 4.80
CA ALA A 354 -1.76 2.13 5.76
C ALA A 354 -2.78 1.27 5.01
N THR A 355 -3.01 0.07 5.50
CA THR A 355 -3.78 -0.96 4.78
C THR A 355 -5.14 -1.17 5.45
N ARG A 356 -6.19 -1.44 4.68
CA ARG A 356 -7.48 -1.89 5.23
C ARG A 356 -7.31 -3.26 5.90
N ALA A 357 -7.89 -3.44 7.08
CA ALA A 357 -7.76 -4.60 7.94
C ALA A 357 -9.12 -4.97 8.56
N PHE A 358 -10.12 -5.21 7.70
CA PHE A 358 -11.47 -5.55 8.15
C PHE A 358 -11.50 -6.87 8.92
N ALA A 359 -12.21 -6.85 10.05
CA ALA A 359 -12.49 -8.04 10.85
C ALA A 359 -13.49 -8.99 10.17
N ALA A 360 -13.58 -10.21 10.68
CA ALA A 360 -14.54 -11.21 10.22
C ALA A 360 -15.99 -10.69 10.21
N GLY A 361 -16.81 -11.21 9.30
CA GLY A 361 -18.23 -10.90 9.15
C GLY A 361 -18.53 -9.71 8.22
N ARG A 362 -17.54 -8.93 7.80
CA ARG A 362 -17.73 -7.79 6.89
C ARG A 362 -18.14 -8.27 5.48
N LYS A 363 -19.17 -7.65 4.91
CA LYS A 363 -19.72 -7.99 3.58
C LYS A 363 -18.73 -7.75 2.46
N GLU A 364 -17.80 -6.81 2.66
CA GLU A 364 -16.74 -6.43 1.73
C GLU A 364 -15.62 -7.46 1.64
N ILE A 365 -15.59 -8.44 2.57
CA ILE A 365 -14.64 -9.54 2.54
C ILE A 365 -15.20 -10.66 1.63
N PRO A 366 -14.36 -11.24 0.75
CA PRO A 366 -14.73 -12.39 -0.08
C PRO A 366 -15.34 -13.51 0.74
N LEU A 367 -16.31 -14.23 0.17
CA LEU A 367 -17.04 -15.28 0.88
C LEU A 367 -16.11 -16.30 1.56
N PRO A 368 -15.05 -16.82 0.91
CA PRO A 368 -14.14 -17.78 1.55
C PRO A 368 -13.40 -17.25 2.78
N TYR A 369 -13.22 -15.93 2.89
CA TYR A 369 -12.44 -15.30 3.97
C TYR A 369 -13.32 -14.61 5.02
N ARG A 370 -14.62 -14.48 4.77
CA ARG A 370 -15.52 -13.67 5.59
C ARG A 370 -15.54 -14.12 7.05
N ASP A 371 -15.45 -15.41 7.31
CA ASP A 371 -15.49 -15.95 8.68
C ASP A 371 -14.18 -15.80 9.45
N VAL A 372 -13.06 -15.58 8.74
CA VAL A 372 -11.73 -15.45 9.36
C VAL A 372 -11.24 -14.00 9.42
N GLY A 373 -11.75 -13.13 8.55
CA GLY A 373 -11.32 -11.74 8.41
C GLY A 373 -10.51 -11.49 7.14
N GLN A 374 -10.24 -10.22 6.86
CA GLN A 374 -9.59 -9.82 5.61
C GLN A 374 -8.08 -10.16 5.66
N PRO A 375 -7.51 -10.77 4.61
CA PRO A 375 -6.07 -10.83 4.45
C PRO A 375 -5.45 -9.42 4.43
N VAL A 376 -4.33 -9.26 5.13
CA VAL A 376 -3.53 -8.05 5.17
C VAL A 376 -2.12 -8.42 4.73
N LEU A 377 -1.61 -7.74 3.70
CA LEU A 377 -0.32 -8.04 3.09
C LEU A 377 0.70 -6.98 3.48
N ILE A 378 1.73 -7.38 4.21
CA ILE A 378 2.75 -6.48 4.75
C ILE A 378 4.11 -6.77 4.08
N PRO A 379 4.46 -6.09 2.98
CA PRO A 379 5.78 -6.16 2.37
C PRO A 379 6.86 -5.65 3.33
N GLY A 380 7.97 -6.38 3.41
CA GLY A 380 9.18 -5.89 4.06
C GLY A 380 10.04 -5.06 3.10
N THR A 381 11.25 -5.54 2.89
CA THR A 381 12.23 -4.96 1.97
C THR A 381 12.77 -6.06 1.08
N MET A 382 13.57 -5.69 0.07
CA MET A 382 14.22 -6.64 -0.84
C MET A 382 15.17 -7.66 -0.17
N GLY A 383 15.41 -7.53 1.14
CA GLY A 383 16.28 -8.42 1.91
C GLY A 383 15.74 -8.82 3.28
N THR A 384 14.46 -8.56 3.58
CA THR A 384 13.83 -8.89 4.87
C THR A 384 12.51 -9.61 4.65
N ALA A 385 11.93 -10.15 5.73
CA ALA A 385 10.67 -10.86 5.65
C ALA A 385 9.50 -9.97 5.21
N SER A 386 8.48 -10.59 4.63
CA SER A 386 7.14 -10.04 4.45
C SER A 386 6.14 -10.89 5.24
N TYR A 387 4.96 -10.35 5.53
CA TYR A 387 3.95 -11.04 6.34
C TYR A 387 2.57 -11.05 5.71
N VAL A 388 1.83 -12.13 5.96
CA VAL A 388 0.37 -12.16 5.83
C VAL A 388 -0.22 -12.11 7.23
N LEU A 389 -1.11 -11.13 7.46
CA LEU A 389 -1.89 -10.98 8.68
C LEU A 389 -3.38 -11.11 8.35
N VAL A 390 -4.22 -11.10 9.38
CA VAL A 390 -5.68 -10.99 9.25
C VAL A 390 -6.23 -9.89 10.15
N GLY A 391 -7.18 -9.11 9.64
CA GLY A 391 -7.85 -8.03 10.39
C GLY A 391 -8.64 -8.52 11.59
N ARG A 392 -8.69 -7.74 12.68
CA ARG A 392 -9.40 -8.07 13.92
C ARG A 392 -10.36 -6.96 14.35
N GLU A 393 -11.27 -7.29 15.27
CA GLU A 393 -12.32 -6.36 15.72
C GLU A 393 -11.75 -5.06 16.29
N LYS A 394 -10.64 -5.13 17.02
CA LYS A 394 -10.00 -3.93 17.58
C LYS A 394 -9.55 -2.94 16.50
N ALA A 395 -9.20 -3.40 15.29
CA ALA A 395 -8.96 -2.48 14.17
C ALA A 395 -10.25 -1.77 13.74
N MET A 396 -11.39 -2.45 13.74
CA MET A 396 -12.69 -1.84 13.45
C MET A 396 -13.07 -0.77 14.49
N GLU A 397 -12.76 -1.04 15.75
CA GLU A 397 -13.09 -0.17 16.89
C GLU A 397 -12.16 1.06 16.97
N GLU A 398 -10.86 0.90 16.74
CA GLU A 398 -9.86 1.94 17.05
C GLU A 398 -9.25 2.61 15.83
N THR A 399 -9.20 1.92 14.69
CA THR A 399 -8.42 2.37 13.52
C THR A 399 -9.21 2.43 12.22
N TRP A 400 -10.54 2.43 12.29
CA TRP A 400 -11.41 2.42 11.11
C TRP A 400 -11.12 1.22 10.20
N GLY A 401 -10.88 0.07 10.82
CA GLY A 401 -10.46 -1.16 10.16
C GLY A 401 -9.17 -0.97 9.39
N SER A 402 -8.12 -0.44 10.02
CA SER A 402 -6.83 -0.15 9.36
C SER A 402 -5.62 -0.66 10.13
N THR A 403 -4.52 -0.87 9.43
CA THR A 403 -3.23 -1.31 9.99
C THR A 403 -2.05 -0.78 9.17
N CYS A 404 -0.82 -1.19 9.49
CA CYS A 404 0.40 -0.82 8.76
C CYS A 404 0.40 -1.31 7.30
N HIS A 405 1.38 -0.89 6.52
CA HIS A 405 1.54 -1.30 5.12
C HIS A 405 2.89 -1.94 4.80
N GLY A 406 3.89 -1.80 5.68
CA GLY A 406 5.22 -2.34 5.43
C GLY A 406 6.20 -1.93 6.52
N ALA A 407 7.49 -1.93 6.21
CA ALA A 407 8.53 -1.57 7.18
C ALA A 407 8.57 -0.06 7.49
N GLY A 408 8.26 0.80 6.51
CA GLY A 408 8.45 2.24 6.63
C GLY A 408 9.93 2.65 6.58
N ARG A 409 10.23 3.75 5.91
CA ARG A 409 11.61 4.20 5.76
C ARG A 409 12.11 4.78 7.08
N GLU A 410 13.35 4.47 7.44
CA GLU A 410 14.04 5.09 8.57
C GLU A 410 15.00 6.20 8.11
N MET A 411 15.38 6.18 6.83
CA MET A 411 16.25 7.19 6.24
C MET A 411 15.78 7.62 4.85
N SER A 412 16.09 8.87 4.50
CA SER A 412 15.87 9.37 3.15
C SER A 412 16.67 8.58 2.12
N ARG A 413 16.22 8.59 0.85
CA ARG A 413 16.96 7.94 -0.25
C ARG A 413 18.38 8.48 -0.39
N HIS A 414 18.58 9.79 -0.17
CA HIS A 414 19.90 10.42 -0.21
C HIS A 414 20.83 9.90 0.89
N GLN A 415 20.32 9.75 2.11
CA GLN A 415 21.07 9.16 3.22
C GLN A 415 21.41 7.69 2.94
N ALA A 416 20.45 6.90 2.44
CA ALA A 416 20.66 5.51 2.09
C ALA A 416 21.77 5.32 1.03
N ILE A 417 21.78 6.15 -0.03
CA ILE A 417 22.85 6.14 -1.05
C ILE A 417 24.21 6.48 -0.42
N LYS A 418 24.26 7.47 0.47
CA LYS A 418 25.49 7.88 1.14
C LYS A 418 26.04 6.74 2.02
N GLU A 419 25.17 6.09 2.78
CA GLU A 419 25.48 4.94 3.64
C GLU A 419 25.89 3.70 2.83
N ALA A 420 25.31 3.51 1.65
CA ALA A 420 25.67 2.43 0.72
C ALA A 420 27.01 2.64 0.00
N LYS A 421 27.68 3.78 0.19
CA LYS A 421 28.92 4.09 -0.54
C LYS A 421 30.01 3.07 -0.25
N GLY A 422 30.52 2.42 -1.29
CA GLY A 422 31.55 1.37 -1.19
C GLY A 422 31.01 -0.03 -0.87
N ARG A 423 29.69 -0.16 -0.66
CA ARG A 423 29.02 -1.45 -0.44
C ARG A 423 28.54 -2.05 -1.76
N MET A 424 28.45 -3.38 -1.79
CA MET A 424 27.95 -4.13 -2.93
C MET A 424 26.63 -4.81 -2.56
N ILE A 425 25.55 -4.03 -2.52
CA ILE A 425 24.24 -4.48 -2.00
C ILE A 425 23.73 -5.76 -2.69
N GLU A 426 23.92 -5.89 -4.00
CA GLU A 426 23.58 -7.11 -4.76
C GLU A 426 24.37 -8.35 -4.26
N LYS A 427 25.64 -8.17 -3.90
CA LYS A 427 26.47 -9.26 -3.33
C LYS A 427 26.01 -9.62 -1.93
N GLU A 428 25.69 -8.63 -1.09
CA GLU A 428 25.18 -8.84 0.26
C GLU A 428 23.83 -9.59 0.26
N LEU A 429 22.94 -9.28 -0.69
CA LEU A 429 21.71 -10.03 -0.90
C LEU A 429 22.00 -11.47 -1.34
N LYS A 430 22.93 -11.66 -2.29
CA LYS A 430 23.32 -12.98 -2.78
C LYS A 430 23.94 -13.84 -1.67
N GLU A 431 24.72 -13.26 -0.77
CA GLU A 431 25.28 -13.94 0.42
C GLU A 431 24.18 -14.42 1.38
N LYS A 432 23.03 -13.74 1.40
CA LYS A 432 21.81 -14.18 2.10
C LYS A 432 20.94 -15.16 1.29
N GLY A 433 21.41 -15.57 0.11
CA GLY A 433 20.67 -16.46 -0.78
C GLY A 433 19.55 -15.78 -1.58
N ILE A 434 19.57 -14.45 -1.70
CA ILE A 434 18.55 -13.66 -2.40
C ILE A 434 19.11 -13.16 -3.72
N LEU A 435 18.51 -13.58 -4.83
CA LEU A 435 18.88 -13.08 -6.15
C LEU A 435 18.18 -11.74 -6.43
N SER A 436 18.89 -10.76 -6.98
CA SER A 436 18.28 -9.47 -7.35
C SER A 436 18.42 -9.16 -8.83
N ARG A 437 17.42 -8.48 -9.40
CA ARG A 437 17.47 -7.85 -10.73
C ARG A 437 17.02 -6.40 -10.64
N THR A 438 17.76 -5.53 -11.31
CA THR A 438 17.43 -4.11 -11.44
C THR A 438 18.04 -3.56 -12.72
N LYS A 439 17.41 -2.53 -13.31
CA LYS A 439 18.05 -1.73 -14.37
C LYS A 439 19.01 -0.68 -13.80
N ASN A 440 18.87 -0.34 -12.51
CA ASN A 440 19.61 0.73 -11.88
C ASN A 440 20.19 0.27 -10.54
N LYS A 441 21.51 0.07 -10.48
CA LYS A 441 22.20 -0.31 -9.24
C LYS A 441 22.00 0.70 -8.11
N ARG A 442 21.79 1.99 -8.43
CA ARG A 442 21.45 3.02 -7.44
C ARG A 442 20.11 2.73 -6.74
N ALA A 443 19.14 2.12 -7.43
CA ALA A 443 17.87 1.74 -6.81
C ALA A 443 18.05 0.69 -5.70
N LEU A 444 19.04 -0.21 -5.81
CA LEU A 444 19.37 -1.14 -4.72
C LEU A 444 19.92 -0.41 -3.50
N ALA A 445 20.72 0.64 -3.70
CA ALA A 445 21.23 1.46 -2.60
C ALA A 445 20.12 2.28 -1.92
N GLU A 446 19.22 2.88 -2.71
CA GLU A 446 18.09 3.68 -2.21
C GLU A 446 17.12 2.84 -1.37
N GLU A 447 16.99 1.57 -1.72
CA GLU A 447 15.99 0.65 -1.18
C GLU A 447 16.62 -0.52 -0.41
N ALA A 448 17.84 -0.31 0.10
CA ALA A 448 18.58 -1.28 0.92
C ALA A 448 17.84 -1.60 2.22
N PRO A 449 17.91 -2.84 2.75
CA PRO A 449 17.21 -3.21 3.98
C PRO A 449 17.47 -2.30 5.17
N PHE A 450 18.72 -1.84 5.35
CA PHE A 450 19.08 -0.93 6.45
C PHE A 450 18.43 0.46 6.35
N ALA A 451 17.83 0.80 5.21
CA ALA A 451 17.15 2.07 5.02
C ALA A 451 15.73 2.11 5.60
N TYR A 452 15.26 0.98 6.08
CA TYR A 452 13.92 0.73 6.58
C TYR A 452 13.97 0.32 8.05
N LYS A 453 12.84 0.48 8.74
CA LYS A 453 12.68 -0.07 10.09
C LYS A 453 12.66 -1.59 10.04
N ASP A 454 12.84 -2.20 11.20
CA ASP A 454 12.67 -3.65 11.34
C ASP A 454 11.21 -4.04 11.19
N ILE A 455 10.91 -4.81 10.13
CA ILE A 455 9.56 -5.29 9.81
C ILE A 455 8.99 -6.16 10.92
N ASP A 456 9.83 -6.92 11.63
CA ASP A 456 9.39 -7.82 12.70
C ASP A 456 8.88 -7.00 13.90
N LEU A 457 9.52 -5.87 14.21
CA LEU A 457 9.05 -4.93 15.24
C LEU A 457 7.75 -4.23 14.83
N VAL A 458 7.61 -3.84 13.56
CA VAL A 458 6.37 -3.21 13.07
C VAL A 458 5.19 -4.17 13.21
N VAL A 459 5.36 -5.43 12.77
CA VAL A 459 4.31 -6.45 12.86
C VAL A 459 4.03 -6.86 14.30
N GLU A 460 5.05 -6.92 15.16
CA GLU A 460 4.87 -7.16 16.60
C GLU A 460 3.95 -6.10 17.22
N VAL A 461 4.20 -4.81 16.98
CA VAL A 461 3.36 -3.74 17.52
C VAL A 461 1.92 -3.90 17.05
N VAL A 462 1.69 -4.17 15.76
CA VAL A 462 0.33 -4.37 15.21
C VAL A 462 -0.39 -5.54 15.87
N GLU A 463 0.29 -6.67 16.06
CA GLU A 463 -0.30 -7.85 16.69
C GLU A 463 -0.59 -7.63 18.17
N LYS A 464 0.36 -7.05 18.92
CA LYS A 464 0.21 -6.77 20.36
C LYS A 464 -0.81 -5.67 20.64
N SER A 465 -0.97 -4.73 19.71
CA SER A 465 -2.06 -3.74 19.76
C SER A 465 -3.42 -4.38 19.49
N GLY A 466 -3.46 -5.60 18.94
CA GLY A 466 -4.69 -6.35 18.65
C GLY A 466 -5.35 -5.99 17.32
N LEU A 467 -4.72 -5.15 16.49
CA LEU A 467 -5.27 -4.69 15.21
C LEU A 467 -5.32 -5.82 14.18
N CYS A 468 -4.30 -6.68 14.15
CA CYS A 468 -4.25 -7.85 13.30
C CYS A 468 -3.72 -9.07 14.06
N LYS A 469 -3.87 -10.26 13.46
CA LYS A 469 -3.21 -11.49 13.91
C LYS A 469 -2.22 -11.96 12.84
N LYS A 470 -1.01 -12.38 13.22
CA LYS A 470 -0.06 -12.98 12.27
C LYS A 470 -0.57 -14.31 11.74
N ILE A 471 -0.43 -14.54 10.43
CA ILE A 471 -0.81 -15.79 9.75
C ILE A 471 0.40 -16.49 9.15
N ALA A 472 1.21 -15.77 8.37
CA ALA A 472 2.40 -16.33 7.73
C ALA A 472 3.56 -15.32 7.67
N LYS A 473 4.78 -15.84 7.78
CA LYS A 473 6.03 -15.13 7.49
C LYS A 473 6.61 -15.67 6.18
N MET A 474 6.99 -14.76 5.29
CA MET A 474 7.62 -15.10 4.03
C MET A 474 9.00 -14.47 3.94
N ILE A 475 9.97 -15.20 3.39
CA ILE A 475 11.32 -14.70 3.12
C ILE A 475 11.55 -14.61 1.60
N PRO A 476 12.20 -13.55 1.10
CA PRO A 476 12.47 -13.42 -0.32
C PRO A 476 13.54 -14.44 -0.76
N LEU A 477 13.34 -15.02 -1.95
CA LEU A 477 14.33 -15.84 -2.68
C LEU A 477 14.89 -15.08 -3.89
N GLY A 478 14.05 -14.26 -4.52
CA GLY A 478 14.42 -13.46 -5.68
C GLY A 478 13.60 -12.18 -5.74
N VAL A 479 14.24 -11.06 -6.09
CA VAL A 479 13.62 -9.72 -6.13
C VAL A 479 13.91 -9.02 -7.44
N ILE A 480 12.87 -8.42 -8.01
CA ILE A 480 12.95 -7.51 -9.15
C ILE A 480 12.63 -6.12 -8.65
N LYS A 481 13.63 -5.25 -8.66
CA LYS A 481 13.47 -3.82 -8.35
C LYS A 481 13.35 -3.06 -9.66
N GLY A 482 12.51 -2.03 -9.71
CA GLY A 482 12.49 -1.12 -10.85
C GLY A 482 13.10 0.24 -10.58
#